data_AF-A0A1V4RV71-F1
#
_entry.id   AF-A0A1V4RV71-F1
#
_cell.length_a   1.000
_cell.length_b   1.000
_cell.length_c   1.000
_cell.angle_alpha   90.00
_cell.angle_beta   90.00
_cell.angle_gamma   90.00
#
_symmetry.space_group_name_H-M   'P 1'
#
loop_
_entity.id
_entity.type
_entity.pdbx_description
1 polymer ?
#
loop_
_entity_poly.entity_id
_entity_poly.type
_entity_poly.pdbx_seq_one_letter_code
_entity_poly.pdbx_strand_id
1 'polypeptide(L)' 'MEKSIPGYFKDITGLVRSIQRAEGNPDCFRRNGENCDRLDCFWRKCCLKKTDTFSINKHQKSKLSKKLDDLRGTVIA' A
#
# COMPACT_ATOMS: atom_id res chain seq x y z
N MET A 1 2.08 -12.83 27.74
CA MET A 1 1.68 -13.62 26.56
C MET A 1 0.99 -12.68 25.58
N GLU A 2 1.76 -11.93 24.81
CA GLU A 2 1.21 -10.99 23.83
C GLU A 2 1.22 -11.71 22.48
N LYS A 3 0.10 -12.34 22.14
CA LYS A 3 -0.05 -13.07 20.88
C LYS A 3 -0.13 -12.03 19.76
N SER A 4 0.96 -11.87 19.02
CA SER A 4 0.96 -11.14 17.76
C SER A 4 -0.04 -11.79 16.81
N ILE A 5 -1.19 -11.13 16.58
CA ILE A 5 -2.21 -11.62 15.65
C ILE A 5 -1.63 -11.56 14.23
N PRO A 6 -1.34 -12.69 13.58
CA PRO A 6 -0.73 -12.69 12.25
C PRO A 6 -1.83 -12.32 11.24
N GLY A 7 -1.88 -11.04 10.86
CA GLY A 7 -2.76 -10.56 9.78
C GLY A 7 -3.52 -9.26 10.05
N TYR A 8 -3.50 -8.72 11.28
CA TYR A 8 -4.42 -7.65 11.67
C TYR A 8 -4.12 -6.25 11.08
N PHE A 9 -2.93 -6.02 10.48
CA PHE A 9 -2.55 -4.71 9.90
C PHE A 9 -2.11 -4.79 8.44
N LYS A 10 -2.61 -5.75 7.66
CA LYS A 10 -2.15 -5.93 6.27
C LYS A 10 -2.52 -4.75 5.36
N ASP A 11 -3.53 -3.95 5.73
CA ASP A 11 -3.88 -2.74 5.00
C ASP A 11 -4.19 -1.54 5.91
N ILE A 12 -3.12 -0.94 6.45
CA ILE A 12 -3.21 0.35 7.16
C ILE A 12 -3.85 1.45 6.30
N THR A 13 -3.76 1.36 4.98
CA THR A 13 -4.34 2.36 4.07
C THR A 13 -5.86 2.30 4.12
N GLY A 14 -6.44 1.09 4.00
CA GLY A 14 -7.87 0.86 4.15
C GLY A 14 -8.40 1.27 5.53
N LEU A 15 -7.65 0.97 6.59
CA LEU A 15 -8.02 1.36 7.95
C LEU A 15 -8.09 2.89 8.11
N VAL A 16 -7.01 3.60 7.79
CA VAL A 16 -6.95 5.06 7.95
C VAL A 16 -8.01 5.76 7.10
N ARG A 17 -8.21 5.31 5.86
CA ARG A 17 -9.25 5.86 4.98
C ARG A 17 -10.66 5.66 5.53
N SER A 18 -10.90 4.54 6.23
CA SER A 18 -12.19 4.29 6.87
C SER A 18 -12.44 5.22 8.05
N ILE A 19 -11.40 5.50 8.84
CA ILE A 19 -11.46 6.51 9.93
C ILE A 19 -11.74 7.89 9.35
N GLN A 20 -11.02 8.31 8.30
CA GLN A 20 -11.26 9.61 7.64
C GLN A 20 -12.72 9.76 7.21
N ARG A 21 -13.32 8.75 6.56
CA ARG A 21 -14.74 8.79 6.18
C ARG A 21 -15.68 8.84 7.39
N ALA A 22 -15.40 8.09 8.45
CA ALA A 22 -16.20 8.09 9.67
C ALA A 22 -16.19 9.45 10.38
N GLU A 23 -15.10 10.21 10.26
CA GLU A 23 -14.97 11.59 10.77
C GLU A 23 -15.54 12.66 9.82
N GLY A 24 -16.08 12.28 8.66
CA GLY A 24 -16.55 13.21 7.63
C GLY A 24 -15.44 13.88 6.81
N ASN A 25 -14.20 13.39 6.93
CA ASN A 25 -13.04 13.88 6.20
C ASN A 25 -12.89 13.17 4.84
N PRO A 26 -12.34 13.84 3.80
CA PRO A 26 -11.94 13.16 2.56
C PRO A 26 -10.91 12.06 2.83
N ASP A 27 -11.02 10.92 2.14
CA ASP A 27 -10.16 9.75 2.32
C ASP A 27 -8.80 9.88 1.59
N CYS A 28 -8.13 11.01 1.82
CA CYS A 28 -6.94 11.42 1.08
C CYS A 28 -5.68 10.59 1.40
N PHE A 29 -5.68 9.77 2.46
CA PHE A 29 -4.50 9.03 2.91
C PHE A 29 -3.89 8.19 1.79
N ARG A 30 -2.65 8.49 1.40
CA ARG A 30 -1.88 7.82 0.32
C ARG A 30 -2.62 7.73 -1.02
N ARG A 31 -3.59 8.62 -1.31
CA ARG A 31 -4.34 8.60 -2.57
C ARG A 31 -3.56 9.28 -3.71
N ASN A 32 -2.93 10.42 -3.42
CA ASN A 32 -2.22 11.24 -4.40
C ASN A 32 -0.70 11.34 -4.14
N GLY A 33 -0.16 10.47 -3.28
CA GLY A 33 1.24 10.54 -2.85
C GLY A 33 1.58 11.92 -2.27
N GLU A 34 2.58 12.59 -2.84
CA GLU A 34 3.07 13.91 -2.41
C GLU A 34 2.10 15.07 -2.72
N ASN A 35 1.05 14.83 -3.52
CA ASN A 35 0.12 15.86 -3.99
C ASN A 35 -1.19 15.84 -3.19
N CYS A 36 -1.10 15.97 -1.87
CA CYS A 36 -2.26 16.11 -0.99
C CYS A 36 -2.48 17.58 -0.59
N ASP A 37 -3.52 18.19 -1.17
CA ASP A 37 -3.88 19.60 -0.96
C ASP A 37 -4.49 19.88 0.43
N ARG A 38 -4.83 18.82 1.18
CA ARG A 38 -5.43 18.91 2.52
C ARG A 38 -4.36 19.20 3.57
N LEU A 39 -4.12 20.49 3.84
CA LEU A 39 -3.08 20.94 4.77
C LEU A 39 -3.34 20.51 6.23
N ASP A 40 -4.61 20.39 6.60
CA ASP A 40 -5.12 19.98 7.91
C ASP A 40 -5.31 18.45 8.05
N CYS A 41 -4.71 17.65 7.17
CA CYS A 41 -4.78 16.19 7.30
C CYS A 41 -4.04 15.73 8.57
N PHE A 42 -4.75 15.09 9.50
CA PHE A 42 -4.14 14.55 10.72
C PHE A 42 -2.98 13.60 10.42
N TRP A 43 -3.08 12.86 9.32
CA TRP A 43 -2.09 11.89 8.87
C TRP A 43 -1.07 12.46 7.88
N ARG A 44 -0.98 13.80 7.69
CA ARG A 44 -0.24 14.46 6.59
C ARG A 44 1.17 13.91 6.37
N LYS A 45 1.97 13.74 7.43
CA LYS A 45 3.34 13.21 7.35
C LYS A 45 3.43 11.84 6.69
N CYS A 46 2.43 10.99 6.89
CA CYS A 46 2.35 9.64 6.30
C CYS A 46 1.51 9.61 5.02
N CYS A 47 0.55 10.54 4.89
CA CYS A 47 -0.29 10.74 3.73
C CYS A 47 0.53 11.13 2.49
N LEU A 48 1.53 11.99 2.70
CA LEU A 48 2.45 12.47 1.66
C LEU A 48 3.56 11.48 1.30
N LYS A 49 3.76 10.43 2.10
CA LYS A 49 4.75 9.40 1.75
C LYS A 49 4.31 8.76 0.44
N LYS A 50 5.25 8.64 -0.50
CA LYS A 50 5.08 7.75 -1.65
C LYS A 50 4.62 6.41 -1.10
N THR A 51 3.68 5.76 -1.78
CA THR A 51 3.46 4.36 -1.52
C THR A 51 4.85 3.74 -1.60
N ASP A 52 5.32 3.17 -0.49
CA ASP A 52 6.48 2.31 -0.53
C ASP A 52 6.00 1.13 -1.38
N THR A 53 6.06 1.29 -2.70
CA THR A 53 6.31 0.19 -3.60
C THR A 53 7.58 -0.36 -3.00
N PHE A 54 7.42 -1.42 -2.20
CA PHE A 54 8.53 -2.21 -1.69
C PHE A 54 9.49 -2.25 -2.85
N SER A 55 10.61 -1.54 -2.71
CA SER A 55 11.54 -1.37 -3.81
C SER A 55 12.12 -2.75 -3.98
N ILE A 56 11.46 -3.53 -4.85
CA ILE A 56 11.88 -4.84 -5.24
C ILE A 56 13.27 -4.56 -5.80
N ASN A 57 14.30 -4.91 -5.03
CA ASN A 57 15.69 -4.75 -5.44
C ASN A 57 15.80 -5.27 -6.88
N LYS A 58 16.62 -4.65 -7.74
CA LYS A 58 16.74 -5.02 -9.17
C LYS A 58 16.82 -6.54 -9.39
N HIS A 59 17.42 -7.26 -8.44
CA HIS A 59 17.53 -8.72 -8.40
C HIS A 59 16.21 -9.47 -8.11
N GLN A 60 15.31 -8.94 -7.29
CA GLN A 60 14.00 -9.54 -7.04
C GLN A 60 13.02 -9.25 -8.20
N LYS A 61 13.21 -8.14 -8.95
CA LYS A 61 12.34 -7.78 -10.10
C LYS A 61 12.53 -8.74 -11.27
N SER A 62 13.78 -9.14 -11.54
CA SER A 62 14.08 -10.15 -12.57
C SER A 62 13.51 -11.52 -12.20
N LYS A 63 13.49 -11.87 -10.92
CA LYS A 63 12.93 -13.13 -10.42
C LYS A 63 11.39 -13.17 -10.53
N LEU A 64 10.72 -12.04 -10.29
CA LEU A 64 9.26 -11.93 -10.44
C LEU A 64 8.83 -11.92 -11.92
N SER A 65 9.59 -11.24 -12.79
CA SER A 65 9.34 -11.25 -14.24
C SER A 65 9.46 -12.66 -14.81
N LYS A 66 10.56 -13.37 -14.54
CA LYS A 66 10.74 -14.76 -14.99
C LYS A 66 9.62 -15.67 -14.52
N LYS A 67 9.24 -15.55 -13.24
CA LYS A 67 8.15 -16.35 -12.68
C LYS A 67 6.77 -16.04 -13.29
N LEU A 68 6.55 -14.81 -13.76
CA LEU A 68 5.34 -14.44 -14.48
C LEU A 68 5.33 -15.01 -15.91
N ASP A 69 6.47 -15.02 -16.58
CA ASP A 69 6.63 -15.60 -17.92
C ASP A 69 6.45 -17.13 -17.89
N ASP A 70 7.03 -17.82 -16.90
CA ASP A 70 6.87 -19.26 -16.69
C ASP A 70 5.40 -19.65 -16.43
N LEU A 71 4.70 -18.84 -15.61
CA LEU A 71 3.30 -19.07 -15.29
C LEU A 71 2.40 -18.84 -16.51
N ARG A 72 2.73 -17.88 -17.38
CA ARG A 72 2.03 -17.66 -18.65
C ARG A 72 2.25 -18.79 -19.65
N GLY A 73 3.45 -19.37 -19.68
CA GLY A 73 3.75 -20.52 -20.55
C GLY A 73 2.99 -21.79 -20.19
N THR A 74 2.61 -21.96 -18.92
CA THR A 74 1.90 -23.16 -18.43
C THR A 74 0.40 -23.14 -18.77
N VAL A 75 -0.20 -21.98 -19.03
CA VAL A 75 -1.65 -21.84 -19.30
C VAL A 75 -1.97 -21.94 -20.80
N ILE A 76 -0.95 -21.94 -21.67
CA ILE A 76 -1.11 -22.01 -23.15
C ILE A 76 -0.75 -23.41 -23.70
N ALA A 77 -0.42 -24.38 -22.83
CA ALA A 77 -0.17 -25.78 -23.20
C ALA A 77 -1.33 -26.70 -22.83
#